data_AF-A0A0Q7YT79-F1
#
_entry.id   AF-A0A0Q7YT79-F1
#
_cell.length_a   1.000
_cell.length_b   1.000
_cell.length_c   1.000
_cell.angle_alpha   90.00
_cell.angle_beta   90.00
_cell.angle_gamma   90.00
#
_symmetry.space_group_name_H-M   'P 1'
#
loop_
_entity.id
_entity.type
_entity.pdbx_description
1 polymer ?
#
loop_
_entity_poly.entity_id
_entity_poly.type
_entity_poly.pdbx_seq_one_letter_code
_entity_poly.pdbx_strand_id
1 'polypeptide(L)'
;MQSENRFFDDLAKMVNGVAGTVAGAGREAETAMRERAKEWIGRMDFVSREEFEAVKQMAATARAEAEALKARLDKLEGVSKADTVRTPPGKPAAKPAAARKPKA
;
A
#
# COMPACT_ATOMS: atom_id res chain seq x y z
N MET A 1 6.91 -75.41 -18.28
CA MET A 1 6.14 -74.15 -18.42
C MET A 1 5.53 -73.70 -17.08
N GLN A 2 6.32 -73.61 -15.99
CA GLN A 2 5.79 -73.30 -14.64
C GLN A 2 6.57 -72.19 -13.90
N SER A 3 7.78 -71.86 -14.36
CA SER A 3 8.64 -70.83 -13.76
C SER A 3 8.30 -69.41 -14.23
N GLU A 4 7.83 -69.26 -15.47
CA GLU A 4 7.53 -67.96 -16.08
C GLU A 4 6.36 -67.26 -15.38
N ASN A 5 5.31 -68.00 -14.98
CA ASN A 5 4.15 -67.43 -14.30
C ASN A 5 4.41 -66.93 -12.86
N ARG A 6 5.43 -67.43 -12.14
CA ARG A 6 5.69 -66.99 -10.75
C ARG A 6 6.25 -65.57 -10.68
N PHE A 7 7.12 -65.20 -11.60
CA PHE A 7 7.72 -63.87 -11.62
C PHE A 7 6.69 -62.78 -11.96
N PHE A 8 5.78 -63.08 -12.89
CA PHE A 8 4.67 -62.18 -13.21
C PHE A 8 3.61 -62.10 -12.10
N ASP A 9 3.34 -63.20 -11.38
CA ASP A 9 2.39 -63.21 -10.25
C ASP A 9 2.92 -62.44 -9.03
N ASP A 10 4.21 -62.59 -8.72
CA ASP A 10 4.87 -61.81 -7.66
C ASP A 10 4.95 -60.32 -8.01
N LEU A 11 5.20 -59.98 -9.29
CA LEU A 11 5.14 -58.60 -9.77
C LEU A 11 3.71 -58.05 -9.70
N ALA A 12 2.68 -58.82 -10.07
CA ALA A 12 1.29 -58.39 -9.98
C ALA A 12 0.86 -58.16 -8.53
N LYS A 13 1.26 -59.03 -7.60
CA LYS A 13 1.02 -58.83 -6.15
C LYS A 13 1.75 -57.62 -5.61
N MET A 14 3.00 -57.41 -6.02
CA MET A 14 3.78 -56.23 -5.65
C MET A 14 3.15 -54.95 -6.21
N VAL A 15 2.77 -54.93 -7.48
CA VAL A 15 2.11 -53.77 -8.12
C VAL A 15 0.76 -53.47 -7.47
N ASN A 16 -0.05 -54.49 -7.16
CA ASN A 16 -1.32 -54.30 -6.46
C ASN A 16 -1.12 -53.81 -5.01
N GLY A 17 -0.11 -54.33 -4.32
CA GLY A 17 0.27 -53.86 -2.98
C GLY A 17 0.78 -52.42 -2.97
N VAL A 18 1.66 -52.08 -3.91
CA VAL A 18 2.19 -50.72 -4.09
C VAL A 18 1.08 -49.75 -4.52
N ALA A 19 0.24 -50.12 -5.48
CA ALA A 19 -0.90 -49.31 -5.91
C ALA A 19 -1.88 -49.03 -4.76
N GLY A 20 -2.15 -50.02 -3.90
CA GLY A 20 -2.98 -49.85 -2.71
C GLY A 20 -2.38 -48.87 -1.69
N THR A 21 -1.07 -48.97 -1.42
CA THR A 21 -0.37 -48.04 -0.52
C THR A 21 -0.24 -46.63 -1.10
N VAL A 22 -0.03 -46.49 -2.42
CA VAL A 22 0.07 -45.19 -3.10
C VAL A 22 -1.29 -44.48 -3.17
N ALA A 23 -2.38 -45.23 -3.36
CA ALA A 23 -3.74 -44.65 -3.37
C ALA A 23 -4.23 -44.21 -1.97
N GLY A 24 -3.77 -44.87 -0.90
CA GLY A 24 -4.00 -44.46 0.49
C GLY A 24 -3.10 -43.29 0.90
N ALA A 25 -1.80 -43.44 0.70
CA ALA A 25 -0.80 -42.40 0.99
C ALA A 25 -1.01 -41.13 0.15
N GLY A 26 -1.54 -41.24 -1.06
CA GLY A 26 -1.85 -40.09 -1.92
C GLY A 26 -2.91 -39.16 -1.32
N ARG A 27 -3.97 -39.70 -0.70
CA ARG A 27 -5.02 -38.90 -0.04
C ARG A 27 -4.53 -38.21 1.23
N GLU A 28 -3.69 -38.90 2.00
CA GLU A 28 -3.05 -38.33 3.19
C GLU A 28 -2.01 -37.28 2.80
N ALA A 29 -1.21 -37.54 1.76
CA ALA A 29 -0.25 -36.60 1.21
C ALA A 29 -0.91 -35.35 0.63
N GLU A 30 -2.04 -35.48 -0.06
CA GLU A 30 -2.79 -34.32 -0.58
C GLU A 30 -3.27 -33.43 0.57
N THR A 31 -3.83 -34.02 1.63
CA THR A 31 -4.29 -33.27 2.80
C THR A 31 -3.14 -32.57 3.51
N ALA A 32 -2.03 -33.29 3.76
CA ALA A 32 -0.82 -32.74 4.35
C ALA A 32 -0.20 -31.62 3.49
N MET A 33 -0.18 -31.79 2.17
CA MET A 33 0.31 -30.78 1.23
C MET A 33 -0.56 -29.53 1.26
N ARG A 34 -1.89 -29.69 1.30
CA ARG A 34 -2.84 -28.57 1.33
C ARG A 34 -2.75 -27.78 2.64
N GLU A 35 -2.57 -28.45 3.77
CA GLU A 35 -2.31 -27.79 5.06
C GLU A 35 -0.99 -27.03 5.05
N ARG A 36 0.08 -27.65 4.56
CA ARG A 36 1.41 -27.03 4.48
C ARG A 36 1.43 -25.84 3.51
N ALA A 37 0.65 -25.91 2.43
CA ALA A 37 0.45 -24.80 1.50
C ALA A 37 -0.31 -23.64 2.16
N LYS A 38 -1.39 -23.91 2.90
CA LYS A 38 -2.12 -22.86 3.65
C LYS A 38 -1.21 -22.18 4.67
N GLU A 39 -0.44 -22.97 5.43
CA GLU A 39 0.49 -22.45 6.42
C GLU A 39 1.62 -21.65 5.76
N TRP A 40 2.10 -22.07 4.59
CA TRP A 40 3.10 -21.32 3.83
C TRP A 40 2.56 -20.00 3.28
N ILE A 41 1.35 -19.98 2.72
CA ILE A 41 0.68 -18.76 2.26
C ILE A 41 0.40 -17.82 3.44
N GLY A 42 -0.02 -18.35 4.60
CA GLY A 42 -0.24 -17.57 5.81
C GLY A 42 1.04 -16.99 6.42
N ARG A 43 2.20 -17.58 6.14
CA ARG A 43 3.52 -17.04 6.51
C ARG A 43 4.04 -15.99 5.54
N MET A 44 3.44 -15.84 4.37
CA MET A 44 3.79 -14.77 3.44
C MET A 44 3.09 -13.49 3.88
N ASP A 45 3.80 -12.36 3.86
CA ASP A 45 3.27 -11.03 4.20
C ASP A 45 2.27 -10.54 3.14
N PHE A 46 1.12 -11.19 3.04
CA PHE A 46 0.03 -10.79 2.15
C PHE A 46 -0.86 -9.74 2.81
N VAL A 47 -1.09 -8.66 2.09
CA VAL A 47 -2.12 -7.68 2.46
C VAL A 47 -3.48 -8.27 2.13
N SER A 48 -4.37 -8.34 3.13
CA SER A 48 -5.72 -8.83 2.88
C SER A 48 -6.49 -7.87 1.97
N ARG A 49 -7.51 -8.38 1.29
CA ARG A 49 -8.34 -7.55 0.42
C ARG A 49 -9.03 -6.43 1.19
N GLU A 50 -9.40 -6.68 2.44
CA GLU A 50 -10.09 -5.73 3.31
C GLU A 50 -9.16 -4.58 3.72
N GLU A 51 -7.93 -4.89 4.14
CA GLU A 51 -6.91 -3.87 4.45
C GLU A 51 -6.57 -3.04 3.22
N PHE A 52 -6.46 -3.69 2.05
CA PHE A 52 -6.21 -2.99 0.79
C PHE A 52 -7.33 -2.01 0.46
N GLU A 53 -8.59 -2.44 0.55
CA GLU A 53 -9.73 -1.55 0.30
C GLU A 53 -9.81 -0.43 1.36
N ALA A 54 -9.51 -0.70 2.63
CA ALA A 54 -9.48 0.33 3.67
C ALA A 54 -8.43 1.41 3.38
N VAL A 55 -7.20 1.02 3.02
CA VAL A 55 -6.13 1.96 2.66
C VAL A 55 -6.47 2.73 1.39
N LYS A 56 -7.09 2.07 0.40
CA LYS A 56 -7.53 2.71 -0.84
C LYS A 56 -8.58 3.79 -0.58
N GLN A 57 -9.56 3.53 0.28
CA GLN A 57 -10.55 4.53 0.68
C GLN A 57 -9.89 5.68 1.44
N MET A 58 -9.02 5.39 2.41
CA MET A 58 -8.26 6.40 3.14
C MET A 58 -7.44 7.30 2.20
N ALA A 59 -6.76 6.70 1.22
CA ALA A 59 -5.98 7.44 0.22
C ALA A 59 -6.85 8.32 -0.68
N ALA A 60 -8.04 7.84 -1.07
CA ALA A 60 -8.99 8.63 -1.86
C ALA A 60 -9.50 9.85 -1.07
N THR A 61 -9.92 9.65 0.18
CA THR A 61 -10.36 10.73 1.08
C THR A 61 -9.24 11.75 1.30
N ALA A 62 -8.03 11.30 1.60
CA ALA A 62 -6.89 12.19 1.82
C ALA A 62 -6.56 13.04 0.57
N ARG A 63 -6.69 12.49 -0.64
CA ARG A 63 -6.53 13.27 -1.87
C ARG A 63 -7.62 14.33 -2.04
N ALA A 64 -8.88 13.99 -1.78
CA ALA A 64 -9.98 14.94 -1.86
C ALA A 64 -9.80 16.09 -0.84
N GLU A 65 -9.39 15.77 0.39
CA GLU A 65 -9.08 16.78 1.41
C GLU A 65 -7.89 17.66 1.02
N ALA A 66 -6.84 17.08 0.43
CA ALA A 66 -5.69 17.82 -0.06
C ALA A 66 -6.07 18.81 -1.17
N GLU A 67 -6.94 18.41 -2.10
CA GLU A 67 -7.47 19.32 -3.14
C GLU A 67 -8.31 20.45 -2.54
N ALA A 68 -9.16 20.14 -1.57
CA ALA A 68 -9.95 21.16 -0.86
C ALA A 68 -9.06 22.15 -0.09
N LEU A 69 -8.00 21.67 0.56
CA LEU A 69 -7.03 22.52 1.26
C LEU A 69 -6.24 23.40 0.29
N LYS A 70 -5.78 22.85 -0.85
CA LYS A 70 -5.12 23.64 -1.91
C LYS A 70 -6.02 24.77 -2.40
N ALA A 71 -7.29 24.46 -2.70
CA ALA A 71 -8.24 25.48 -3.13
C ALA A 71 -8.49 26.58 -2.07
N ARG A 72 -8.37 26.27 -0.78
CA ARG A 72 -8.43 27.26 0.30
C ARG A 72 -7.16 28.10 0.35
N LEU A 73 -5.99 27.48 0.22
CA LEU A 73 -4.70 28.18 0.19
C LEU A 73 -4.65 29.16 -0.98
N ASP A 74 -5.02 28.75 -2.19
CA ASP A 74 -5.03 29.62 -3.37
C ASP A 74 -5.91 30.87 -3.16
N LYS A 75 -7.08 30.70 -2.52
CA LYS A 75 -7.96 31.82 -2.17
C LYS A 75 -7.34 32.76 -1.14
N LEU A 76 -6.74 32.22 -0.09
CA LEU A 76 -6.12 33.02 0.97
C LEU A 76 -4.85 33.74 0.51
N GLU A 77 -4.03 33.08 -0.31
CA GLU A 77 -2.84 33.69 -0.91
C GLU A 77 -3.23 34.78 -1.93
N GLY A 78 -4.29 34.57 -2.70
CA GLY A 78 -4.86 35.58 -3.58
C GLY A 78 -5.37 36.82 -2.83
N VAL A 79 -6.07 36.63 -1.71
CA VAL A 79 -6.55 37.72 -0.84
C VAL A 79 -5.39 38.43 -0.16
N SER A 80 -4.39 37.70 0.34
CA SER A 80 -3.21 38.28 0.99
C SER A 80 -2.41 39.18 0.04
N LYS A 81 -2.29 38.80 -1.24
CA LYS A 81 -1.71 39.67 -2.27
C LYS A 81 -2.55 40.93 -2.51
N ALA A 82 -3.88 40.83 -2.54
CA ALA A 82 -4.75 41.99 -2.71
C ALA A 82 -4.70 42.96 -1.51
N ASP A 83 -4.59 42.45 -0.29
CA ASP A 83 -4.50 43.29 0.93
C ASP A 83 -3.13 43.98 1.05
N THR A 84 -2.03 43.38 0.57
CA THR A 84 -0.73 44.08 0.50
C THR A 84 -0.71 45.24 -0.51
N VAL A 85 -1.60 45.24 -1.51
CA VAL A 85 -1.75 46.34 -2.48
C VAL A 85 -2.66 47.46 -1.95
N ARG A 86 -3.46 47.19 -0.91
CA ARG A 86 -4.42 48.16 -0.34
C ARG A 86 -3.89 48.90 0.89
N THR A 87 -2.58 48.98 1.07
CA THR A 87 -1.99 50.01 1.94
C THR A 87 -1.95 51.32 1.15
N PRO A 88 -2.79 52.33 1.43
CA PRO A 88 -2.63 53.64 0.83
C PRO A 88 -1.26 54.21 1.24
N PRO A 89 -0.52 54.89 0.34
CA PRO A 89 0.72 55.55 0.71
C PRO A 89 0.39 56.68 1.68
N GLY A 90 0.59 56.43 2.97
CA GLY A 90 0.66 57.47 3.98
C GLY A 90 1.82 58.40 3.64
N LYS A 91 1.49 59.47 2.93
CA LYS A 91 2.12 60.80 2.83
C LYS A 91 3.60 60.88 3.29
N PRO A 92 4.54 61.27 2.40
CA PRO A 92 5.95 61.38 2.77
C PRO A 92 6.12 62.38 3.91
N ALA A 93 6.85 61.97 4.95
CA ALA A 93 7.31 62.87 6.00
C ALA A 93 8.07 64.04 5.34
N ALA A 94 7.41 65.19 5.29
CA ALA A 94 8.02 66.43 4.84
C ALA A 94 9.17 66.77 5.79
N LYS A 95 10.39 66.79 5.25
CA LYS A 95 11.50 67.52 5.86
C LYS A 95 11.12 69.00 5.91
N PRO A 96 11.20 69.71 7.04
CA PRO A 96 11.46 71.13 7.02
C PRO A 96 12.97 71.32 7.10
N ALA A 97 13.56 71.68 5.96
CA ALA A 97 14.83 72.39 5.96
C ALA A 97 14.59 73.85 6.37
N ALA A 98 15.53 74.38 7.15
CA ALA A 98 15.80 75.79 7.41
C ALA A 98 15.05 76.50 8.55
N ALA A 99 15.73 76.58 9.71
CA ALA A 99 15.76 77.82 10.50
C ALA A 99 17.16 78.03 11.08
N ARG A 100 17.85 79.02 10.52
CA ARG A 100 19.14 79.60 10.91
C ARG A 100 19.23 79.90 12.41
N LYS A 101 20.39 79.67 13.02
CA LYS A 101 20.96 80.54 14.07
C LYS A 101 22.49 80.60 13.96
N PRO A 102 23.10 81.79 13.82
CA PRO A 102 24.50 82.03 14.17
C PRO A 102 24.61 82.45 15.66
N LYS A 103 25.84 82.43 16.19
CA LYS A 103 26.30 82.77 17.56
C LYS A 103 26.38 81.56 18.51
N ALA A 104 27.47 81.31 19.25
CA ALA A 104 28.70 82.05 19.51
C ALA A 104 29.85 81.03 19.69
#